data_AF-A0A829W6I0-F1
#
_entry.id   AF-A0A829W6I0-F1
#
_cell.length_a   1.000
_cell.length_b   1.000
_cell.length_c   1.000
_cell.angle_alpha   90.00
_cell.angle_beta   90.00
_cell.angle_gamma   90.00
#
_symmetry.space_group_name_H-M   'P 1'
#
loop_
_entity.id
_entity.type
_entity.pdbx_description
1 polymer ?
#
loop_
_entity_poly.entity_id
_entity_poly.type
_entity_poly.pdbx_seq_one_letter_code
_entity_poly.pdbx_strand_id
1 'polypeptide(L)' 'MKNSKPLDMAPPVTVGVEDTFSYMISDECVGCEACVANCPVHAIAERSGRLEVDPAICID' A
#
# COMPACT_ATOMS: atom_id res chain seq x y z
N MET A 1 -8.06 -23.24 -10.69
CA MET A 1 -8.33 -22.65 -9.37
C MET A 1 -7.16 -21.76 -8.95
N LYS A 2 -6.78 -20.81 -9.82
CA LYS A 2 -5.77 -19.78 -9.57
C LYS A 2 -6.25 -18.55 -10.31
N ASN A 3 -7.31 -17.96 -9.76
CA ASN A 3 -7.93 -16.78 -10.35
C ASN A 3 -7.11 -15.60 -9.87
N SER A 4 -6.14 -15.22 -10.70
CA SER A 4 -5.36 -13.98 -10.61
C SER A 4 -6.28 -12.77 -10.82
N LYS A 5 -7.18 -12.54 -9.87
CA LYS A 5 -7.96 -11.32 -9.82
C LYS A 5 -7.10 -10.31 -9.07
N PRO A 6 -6.41 -9.39 -9.77
CA PRO A 6 -5.64 -8.36 -9.09
C PRO A 6 -6.64 -7.62 -8.20
N LEU A 7 -6.32 -7.40 -6.93
CA LEU A 7 -7.24 -6.67 -6.05
C LEU A 7 -7.24 -5.20 -6.47
N ASP A 8 -8.04 -4.95 -7.50
CA ASP A 8 -8.65 -3.71 -7.88
C ASP A 8 -9.29 -3.07 -6.65
N MET A 9 -8.66 -2.06 -6.05
CA MET A 9 -9.31 -0.81 -5.60
C MET A 9 -8.33 0.19 -4.95
N ALA A 10 -7.23 0.53 -5.62
CA ALA A 10 -6.79 1.92 -5.60
C ALA A 10 -7.50 2.59 -6.78
N PRO A 11 -8.44 3.54 -6.59
CA PRO A 11 -9.04 4.23 -7.71
C PRO A 11 -7.94 4.90 -8.55
N PRO A 12 -8.14 5.01 -9.88
CA PRO A 12 -7.14 5.55 -10.77
C PRO A 12 -6.96 7.04 -10.46
N VAL A 13 -6.00 7.38 -9.60
CA VAL A 13 -5.45 8.72 -9.61
C VAL A 13 -4.66 8.80 -10.91
N THR A 14 -5.30 9.34 -11.93
CA THR A 14 -4.77 9.60 -13.27
C THR A 14 -3.71 10.71 -13.27
N VAL A 15 -2.74 10.67 -12.35
CA VAL A 15 -1.51 11.45 -12.47
C VAL A 15 -0.47 10.52 -13.07
N GLY A 16 -0.22 10.71 -14.36
CA GLY A 16 0.79 9.96 -15.10
C GLY A 16 2.18 10.27 -14.54
N VAL A 17 2.70 9.39 -13.70
CA VAL A 17 4.12 9.30 -13.40
C VAL A 17 4.46 7.83 -13.18
N GLU A 18 5.46 7.39 -13.92
CA GLU A 18 5.85 6.01 -14.15
C GLU A 18 6.43 5.38 -12.88
N ASP A 19 5.94 4.18 -12.54
CA ASP A 19 6.56 3.13 -11.71
C ASP A 19 7.49 3.63 -10.58
N THR A 20 6.91 4.20 -9.54
CA THR A 20 7.57 4.32 -8.22
C THR A 20 7.35 3.02 -7.47
N PHE A 21 8.41 2.48 -6.84
CA PHE A 21 8.42 1.20 -6.12
C PHE A 21 7.60 1.29 -4.82
N SER A 22 6.31 1.59 -4.91
CA SER A 22 5.43 1.70 -3.75
C SER A 22 5.42 0.38 -2.99
N TYR A 23 5.82 0.42 -1.72
CA TYR A 23 5.73 -0.71 -0.81
C TYR A 23 4.27 -1.22 -0.78
N MET A 24 4.02 -2.47 -1.19
CA MET A 24 2.67 -3.02 -1.26
C MET A 24 2.31 -3.76 0.04
N ILE A 25 1.19 -3.38 0.66
CA ILE A 25 0.58 -4.15 1.74
C ILE A 25 -0.31 -5.24 1.14
N SER A 26 -0.04 -6.51 1.48
CA SER A 26 -0.82 -7.65 0.98
C SER A 26 -2.25 -7.66 1.51
N ASP A 27 -3.15 -8.32 0.79
CA ASP A 27 -4.54 -8.54 1.23
C ASP A 27 -4.67 -9.43 2.47
N GLU A 28 -3.62 -10.17 2.81
CA GLU A 28 -3.49 -10.94 4.05
C GLU A 28 -3.10 -10.07 5.26
N CYS A 29 -3.05 -8.75 5.10
CA CYS A 29 -2.76 -7.84 6.20
C CYS A 29 -3.76 -8.01 7.35
N VAL A 30 -3.23 -8.35 8.51
CA VAL A 30 -3.99 -8.52 9.76
C VAL A 30 -3.92 -7.30 10.68
N GLY A 31 -3.39 -6.17 10.19
CA GLY A 31 -3.24 -4.95 10.98
C GLY A 31 -2.27 -5.09 12.15
N CYS A 32 -1.18 -5.87 12.02
CA CYS A 32 -0.21 -6.08 13.10
C CYS A 32 0.74 -4.89 13.35
N GLU A 33 0.65 -3.83 12.52
CA GLU A 33 1.41 -2.57 12.63
C GLU A 33 2.95 -2.71 12.58
N ALA A 34 3.50 -3.91 12.37
CA ALA A 34 4.94 -4.12 12.32
C ALA A 34 5.64 -3.31 11.21
N CYS A 35 4.99 -3.13 10.06
CA CYS A 35 5.53 -2.30 8.98
C CYS A 35 5.48 -0.80 9.32
N VAL A 36 4.51 -0.35 10.13
CA VAL A 36 4.39 1.06 10.54
C VAL A 36 5.63 1.48 11.34
N ALA A 37 6.05 0.65 12.29
CA ALA A 37 7.23 0.91 13.11
C ALA A 37 8.56 0.92 12.32
N ASN A 38 8.60 0.23 11.18
CA ASN A 38 9.79 0.16 10.33
C ASN A 38 9.82 1.24 9.23
N CYS A 39 8.72 1.98 9.03
CA CYS A 39 8.65 2.98 7.98
C CYS A 39 9.34 4.28 8.44
N PRO A 40 10.51 4.65 7.88
CA PRO A 40 11.29 5.80 8.36
C PRO A 40 10.60 7.15 8.15
N VAL A 41 9.69 7.21 7.18
CA VAL A 41 8.93 8.39 6.78
C VAL A 41 7.47 8.33 7.25
N HIS A 42 7.08 7.27 7.97
CA HIS A 42 5.70 7.05 8.42
C HIS A 42 4.67 7.16 7.29
N ALA A 43 4.99 6.60 6.11
CA ALA A 43 4.10 6.57 4.95
C ALA A 43 2.93 5.58 5.09
N ILE A 44 2.88 4.78 6.16
CA ILE A 44 1.89 3.70 6.31
C ILE A 44 0.85 4.09 7.37
N ALA A 45 -0.44 3.99 7.03
CA ALA A 45 -1.55 4.32 7.92
C ALA A 45 -2.68 3.28 7.83
N GLU A 46 -3.46 3.12 8.92
CA GLU A 46 -4.64 2.26 8.90
C GLU A 46 -5.82 2.93 8.17
N ARG A 47 -6.42 2.17 7.25
CA ARG A 47 -7.62 2.51 6.49
C ARG A 47 -8.51 1.28 6.41
N SER A 48 -9.73 1.40 6.93
CA SER A 48 -10.75 0.34 6.87
C SER A 48 -10.28 -1.03 7.40
N GLY A 49 -9.47 -1.05 8.47
CA GLY A 49 -8.96 -2.28 9.07
C GLY A 49 -7.79 -2.93 8.33
N ARG A 50 -7.17 -2.22 7.38
CA ARG A 50 -5.95 -2.62 6.68
C ARG A 50 -4.94 -1.48 6.71
N LEU A 51 -3.66 -1.81 6.57
CA LEU A 51 -2.61 -0.81 6.38
C LEU A 51 -2.52 -0.40 4.90
N GLU A 52 -2.39 0.90 4.64
CA GLU A 52 -2.24 1.49 3.31
C GLU A 52 -0.99 2.38 3.29
N VAL A 53 -0.31 2.45 2.15
CA VAL A 53 0.89 3.27 1.95
C VAL A 53 0.53 4.53 1.19
N ASP A 54 0.98 5.68 1.69
CA ASP A 54 0.88 6.96 1.02
C ASP A 54 2.04 7.14 0.03
N PRO A 55 1.78 7.05 -1.29
CA PRO A 55 2.81 7.15 -2.31
C PRO A 55 3.39 8.57 -2.42
N ALA A 56 2.75 9.59 -1.85
CA ALA A 56 3.25 10.97 -1.91
C ALA A 56 4.46 11.19 -1.00
N ILE A 57 4.62 10.37 0.03
CA ILE A 57 5.72 10.46 1.02
C ILE A 57 6.56 9.19 1.10
N CYS A 58 6.18 8.12 0.39
CA CYS A 58 7.03 6.95 0.21
C CYS A 58 8.32 7.33 -0.52
N ILE A 59 9.46 6.90 0.02
CA ILE A 59 10.79 7.20 -0.52
C ILE A 59 11.52 5.97 -1.05
N ASP A 60 10.85 4.82 -1.03
CA ASP A 60 11.30 3.54 -1.60
C ASP A 60 10.54 3.28 -2.90
#